data_AF-A0A7S3X9B5-F1
#
_entry.id   AF-A0A7S3X9B5-F1
#
_cell.length_a   1.000
_cell.length_b   1.000
_cell.length_c   1.000
_cell.angle_alpha   90.00
_cell.angle_beta   90.00
_cell.angle_gamma   90.00
#
_symmetry.space_group_name_H-M   'P 1'
#
loop_
_entity.id
_entity.type
_entity.pdbx_description
1 polymer ?
#
loop_
_entity_poly.entity_id
_entity_poly.type
_entity_poly.pdbx_seq_one_letter_code
_entity_poly.pdbx_strand_id
1 'polypeptide(L)'
;RAKIASPILVFILMFTVAMFTIYKGAKGIGLDKISTGAAIGISVAVSLVFAGISYPLMMWHAKNLEAKEAEKEAQKATEEAGTAAEKEKDPSHAEDVQVQVAEEANVEKVEEGIKFDQKTEMMFKSLVVVIAGFQSLAHGANDVANSVGPFGAVLAAKDGPLSKKTEIPIWVFFLAGGFIVIGLIMYGQQVMRTIGKNITEVTPSKACCAQWAATLVVLLATRLGLPISTTHAAVGGVLGVGLVDGTSAINWRVMVKIFFSWIITLPICGLAAAGTYALFLPAVLLG
;
A
#
# COMPACT_ATOMS: atom_id res chain seq x y z
N ARG A 1 17.03 -5.34 -19.76
CA ARG A 1 15.58 -5.47 -20.05
C ARG A 1 14.74 -4.62 -19.09
N ALA A 2 15.00 -4.66 -17.78
CA ALA A 2 14.33 -3.84 -16.77
C ALA A 2 14.16 -2.36 -17.19
N LYS A 3 15.24 -1.67 -17.59
CA LYS A 3 15.21 -0.25 -18.02
C LYS A 3 14.21 0.08 -19.13
N ILE A 4 13.94 -0.87 -20.03
CA ILE A 4 12.97 -0.68 -21.12
C ILE A 4 11.55 -0.98 -20.62
N ALA A 5 11.41 -1.93 -19.68
CA ALA A 5 10.13 -2.33 -19.13
C ALA A 5 9.55 -1.34 -18.11
N SER A 6 10.36 -0.61 -17.33
CA SER A 6 9.83 0.34 -16.33
C SER A 6 8.92 1.44 -16.88
N PRO A 7 9.29 2.20 -17.92
CA PRO A 7 8.39 3.26 -18.42
C PRO A 7 7.10 2.66 -18.98
N ILE A 8 7.16 1.44 -19.54
CA ILE A 8 5.98 0.71 -20.03
C ILE A 8 5.08 0.32 -18.86
N LEU A 9 5.64 -0.21 -17.77
CA LEU A 9 4.86 -0.54 -16.57
C LEU A 9 4.23 0.71 -15.96
N VAL A 10 4.98 1.81 -15.78
CA VAL A 10 4.40 3.07 -15.29
C VAL A 10 3.29 3.55 -16.22
N PHE A 11 3.51 3.50 -17.53
CA PHE A 11 2.50 3.89 -18.52
C PHE A 11 1.22 3.07 -18.38
N ILE A 12 1.29 1.73 -18.32
CA ILE A 12 0.10 0.88 -18.24
C ILE A 12 -0.64 1.13 -16.92
N LEU A 13 0.09 1.31 -15.80
CA LEU A 13 -0.53 1.60 -14.51
C LEU A 13 -1.26 2.93 -14.57
N MET A 14 -0.56 3.96 -15.04
CA MET A 14 -1.10 5.31 -15.12
C MET A 14 -2.26 5.38 -16.07
N PHE A 15 -2.19 4.66 -17.18
CA PHE A 15 -3.29 4.58 -18.12
C PHE A 15 -4.50 3.97 -17.44
N THR A 16 -4.31 2.91 -16.67
CA THR A 16 -5.40 2.25 -15.94
C THR A 16 -6.00 3.18 -14.89
N VAL A 17 -5.18 3.79 -14.03
CA VAL A 17 -5.65 4.72 -12.97
C VAL A 17 -6.34 5.94 -13.58
N ALA A 18 -5.71 6.58 -14.58
CA ALA A 18 -6.25 7.76 -15.25
C ALA A 18 -7.54 7.43 -15.99
N MET A 19 -7.59 6.32 -16.71
CA MET A 19 -8.79 5.89 -17.42
C MET A 19 -9.92 5.63 -16.45
N PHE A 20 -9.68 4.94 -15.32
CA PHE A 20 -10.72 4.71 -14.31
C PHE A 20 -11.19 5.99 -13.61
N THR A 21 -10.30 6.98 -13.48
CA THR A 21 -10.61 8.27 -12.85
C THR A 21 -11.38 9.20 -13.78
N ILE A 22 -11.01 9.24 -15.07
CA ILE A 22 -11.55 10.16 -16.08
C ILE A 22 -12.81 9.58 -16.72
N TYR A 23 -12.82 8.29 -17.05
CA TYR A 23 -13.91 7.66 -17.78
C TYR A 23 -15.19 7.58 -16.94
N LYS A 24 -16.17 8.41 -17.31
CA LYS A 24 -17.46 8.52 -16.60
C LYS A 24 -17.23 8.75 -15.09
N GLY A 25 -16.27 9.62 -14.79
CA GLY A 25 -15.66 9.86 -13.48
C GLY A 25 -16.47 10.78 -12.56
N ALA A 26 -15.75 11.52 -11.69
CA ALA A 26 -16.32 12.31 -10.60
C ALA A 26 -17.36 13.34 -11.07
N LYS A 27 -18.63 13.09 -10.71
CA LYS A 27 -19.78 13.96 -11.02
C LYS A 27 -19.62 15.40 -10.53
N GLY A 28 -18.83 15.62 -9.45
CA GLY A 28 -18.59 16.94 -8.88
C GLY A 28 -17.69 17.87 -9.72
N ILE A 29 -16.97 17.35 -10.71
CA ILE A 29 -16.05 18.14 -11.57
C ILE A 29 -16.51 18.10 -13.04
N GLY A 30 -17.67 17.51 -13.34
CA GLY A 30 -18.23 17.43 -14.70
C GLY A 30 -17.48 16.46 -15.64
N LEU A 31 -16.61 15.61 -15.10
CA LEU A 31 -15.86 14.58 -15.83
C LEU A 31 -16.75 13.43 -16.33
N ASP A 32 -18.00 13.35 -15.84
CA ASP A 32 -18.99 12.35 -16.22
C ASP A 32 -19.52 12.54 -17.66
N LYS A 33 -19.38 13.74 -18.22
CA LYS A 33 -19.89 14.12 -19.56
C LYS A 33 -18.88 13.92 -20.69
N ILE A 34 -17.66 13.48 -20.39
CA ILE A 34 -16.60 13.32 -21.39
C ILE A 34 -16.88 12.10 -22.28
N SER A 35 -16.73 12.26 -23.59
CA SER A 35 -16.88 11.15 -24.55
C SER A 35 -15.81 10.07 -24.32
N THR A 36 -16.14 8.81 -24.61
CA THR A 36 -15.19 7.69 -24.43
C THR A 36 -13.85 7.93 -25.14
N GLY A 37 -13.89 8.49 -26.36
CA GLY A 37 -12.69 8.81 -27.12
C GLY A 37 -11.83 9.89 -26.47
N ALA A 38 -12.45 10.95 -25.93
CA ALA A 38 -11.74 12.00 -25.21
C ALA A 38 -11.14 11.48 -23.89
N ALA A 39 -11.87 10.63 -23.15
CA ALA A 39 -11.35 10.01 -21.93
C ALA A 39 -10.11 9.15 -22.20
N ILE A 40 -10.13 8.33 -23.27
CA ILE A 40 -8.96 7.54 -23.68
C ILE A 40 -7.81 8.47 -24.07
N GLY A 41 -8.06 9.48 -24.91
CA GLY A 41 -7.03 10.41 -25.37
C GLY A 41 -6.33 11.15 -24.23
N ILE A 42 -7.10 11.70 -23.29
CA ILE A 42 -6.56 12.39 -22.10
C ILE A 42 -5.78 11.39 -21.23
N SER A 43 -6.32 10.20 -21.01
CA SER A 43 -5.67 9.17 -20.19
C SER A 43 -4.32 8.74 -20.79
N VAL A 44 -4.25 8.54 -22.11
CA VAL A 44 -2.98 8.26 -22.81
C VAL A 44 -2.02 9.43 -22.67
N ALA A 45 -2.46 10.67 -22.91
CA ALA A 45 -1.60 11.85 -22.83
C ALA A 45 -1.01 12.03 -21.42
N VAL A 46 -1.85 11.96 -20.38
CA VAL A 46 -1.41 12.02 -18.98
C VAL A 46 -0.42 10.90 -18.68
N SER A 47 -0.70 9.68 -19.13
CA SER A 47 0.15 8.52 -18.87
C SER A 47 1.50 8.61 -19.58
N LEU A 48 1.57 9.16 -20.79
CA LEU A 48 2.83 9.41 -21.49
C LEU A 48 3.67 10.46 -20.77
N VAL A 49 3.05 11.54 -20.28
CA VAL A 49 3.74 12.57 -19.49
C VAL A 49 4.31 11.98 -18.21
N PHE A 50 3.50 11.23 -17.46
CA PHE A 50 3.98 10.59 -16.23
C PHE A 50 5.05 9.52 -16.49
N ALA A 51 4.92 8.70 -17.56
CA ALA A 51 5.95 7.76 -17.95
C ALA A 51 7.27 8.48 -18.34
N GLY A 52 7.16 9.60 -19.04
CA GLY A 52 8.29 10.43 -19.44
C GLY A 52 9.01 11.10 -18.26
N ILE A 53 8.27 11.58 -17.25
CA ILE A 53 8.83 12.20 -16.04
C ILE A 53 9.37 11.15 -15.05
N SER A 54 8.64 10.04 -14.89
CA SER A 54 9.01 8.98 -13.94
C SER A 54 10.28 8.25 -14.37
N TYR A 55 10.54 8.08 -15.66
CA TYR A 55 11.73 7.39 -16.15
C TYR A 55 13.06 8.03 -15.69
N PRO A 56 13.35 9.33 -15.93
CA PRO A 56 14.57 9.97 -15.45
C PRO A 56 14.60 10.02 -13.92
N LEU A 57 13.46 10.24 -13.26
CA LEU A 57 13.38 10.24 -11.80
C LEU A 57 13.73 8.88 -11.19
N MET A 58 13.22 7.79 -11.75
CA MET A 58 13.54 6.42 -11.32
C MET A 58 14.99 6.09 -11.56
N MET A 59 15.56 6.50 -12.70
CA MET A 59 16.98 6.27 -13.00
C MET A 59 17.89 7.04 -12.06
N TRP A 60 17.53 8.28 -11.72
CA TRP A 60 18.22 9.08 -10.70
C TRP A 60 18.11 8.44 -9.31
N HIS A 61 16.91 8.03 -8.91
CA HIS A 61 16.67 7.41 -7.62
C HIS A 61 17.37 6.05 -7.48
N ALA A 62 17.34 5.21 -8.52
CA ALA A 62 18.02 3.92 -8.54
C ALA A 62 19.55 4.08 -8.39
N LYS A 63 20.16 5.03 -9.10
CA LYS A 63 21.59 5.34 -8.94
C LYS A 63 21.93 5.81 -7.52
N ASN A 64 21.09 6.67 -6.94
CA ASN A 64 21.30 7.14 -5.57
C ASN A 64 21.14 6.03 -4.54
N LEU A 65 20.25 5.07 -4.79
CA LEU A 65 20.12 3.88 -3.95
C LEU A 65 21.35 2.97 -4.09
N GLU A 66 21.83 2.74 -5.32
CA GLU A 66 23.06 1.96 -5.58
C GLU A 66 24.26 2.58 -4.85
N ALA A 67 24.40 3.91 -4.90
CA ALA A 67 25.46 4.63 -4.19
C ALA A 67 25.34 4.47 -2.65
N LYS A 68 24.12 4.60 -2.10
CA LYS A 68 23.89 4.43 -0.66
C LYS A 68 24.14 3.01 -0.17
N GLU A 69 23.81 2.00 -0.97
CA GLU A 69 24.09 0.61 -0.63
C GLU A 69 25.59 0.33 -0.67
N ALA A 70 26.32 0.85 -1.67
CA ALA A 70 27.77 0.77 -1.71
C ALA A 70 28.45 1.47 -0.52
N GLU A 71 27.95 2.64 -0.09
CA GLU A 71 28.43 3.34 1.11
C GLU A 71 28.21 2.51 2.38
N LYS A 72 27.04 1.85 2.52
CA LYS A 72 26.75 0.98 3.66
C LYS A 72 27.62 -0.28 3.68
N GLU A 73 27.83 -0.92 2.54
CA GLU A 73 28.73 -2.08 2.42
C GLU A 73 30.16 -1.69 2.78
N ALA A 74 30.64 -0.52 2.32
CA ALA A 74 31.95 0.01 2.68
C ALA A 74 32.06 0.31 4.19
N GLN A 75 31.02 0.88 4.81
CA GLN A 75 30.96 1.12 6.25
C GLN A 75 30.99 -0.20 7.03
N LYS A 76 30.18 -1.18 6.64
CA LYS A 76 30.13 -2.50 7.29
C LYS A 76 31.46 -3.23 7.19
N ALA A 77 32.10 -3.22 6.02
CA ALA A 77 33.42 -3.82 5.82
C ALA A 77 34.51 -3.12 6.66
N THR A 78 34.39 -1.80 6.86
CA THR A 78 35.31 -1.04 7.72
C THR A 78 35.10 -1.36 9.20
N GLU A 79 33.84 -1.49 9.66
CA GLU A 79 33.50 -1.93 11.02
C GLU A 79 33.96 -3.37 11.28
N GLU A 80 33.69 -4.29 10.36
CA GLU A 80 34.10 -5.70 10.46
C GLU A 80 35.64 -5.83 10.50
N ALA A 81 36.37 -5.07 9.68
CA ALA A 81 37.83 -5.03 9.71
C ALA A 81 38.39 -4.43 11.01
N GLY A 82 37.77 -3.37 11.53
CA GLY A 82 38.11 -2.79 12.83
C GLY A 82 37.86 -3.77 13.98
N THR A 83 36.72 -4.46 13.97
CA THR A 83 36.34 -5.46 14.97
C THR A 83 37.25 -6.70 14.90
N ALA A 84 37.68 -7.11 13.69
CA ALA A 84 38.62 -8.21 13.50
C ALA A 84 40.03 -7.87 14.05
N ALA A 85 40.49 -6.63 13.85
CA ALA A 85 41.75 -6.13 14.41
C ALA A 85 41.70 -6.00 15.95
N GLU A 86 40.52 -5.79 16.53
CA GLU A 86 40.29 -5.75 17.97
C GLU A 86 40.20 -7.16 18.58
N LYS A 87 39.57 -8.12 17.87
CA LYS A 87 39.58 -9.56 18.20
C LYS A 87 40.97 -10.19 18.25
N GLU A 88 41.92 -9.68 17.47
CA GLU A 88 43.31 -10.16 17.48
C GLU A 88 44.07 -9.71 18.74
N LYS A 89 43.57 -8.70 19.48
CA LYS A 89 44.17 -8.17 20.72
C LYS A 89 43.59 -8.74 22.01
N ASP A 90 42.35 -9.24 22.03
CA ASP A 90 41.72 -9.85 23.22
C ASP A 90 40.74 -11.00 22.85
N PRO A 91 41.10 -12.27 23.10
CA PRO A 91 40.29 -13.43 22.68
C PRO A 91 39.04 -13.71 23.52
N SER A 92 38.84 -13.02 24.65
CA SER A 92 37.80 -13.37 25.63
C SER A 92 36.36 -13.00 25.22
N HIS A 93 36.19 -12.18 24.18
CA HIS A 93 34.90 -11.76 23.63
C HIS A 93 34.34 -12.69 22.52
N ALA A 94 34.92 -13.87 22.32
CA ALA A 94 34.60 -14.74 21.18
C ALA A 94 33.27 -15.51 21.30
N GLU A 95 32.77 -15.77 22.51
CA GLU A 95 31.53 -16.57 22.71
C GLU A 95 30.25 -15.77 22.44
N ASP A 96 30.17 -14.50 22.87
CA ASP A 96 28.97 -13.67 22.66
C ASP A 96 28.71 -13.37 21.17
N VAL A 97 29.78 -13.30 20.37
CA VAL A 97 29.67 -13.07 18.93
C VAL A 97 29.19 -14.32 18.18
N GLN A 98 29.48 -15.53 18.66
CA GLN A 98 29.00 -16.76 18.02
C GLN A 98 27.47 -16.90 18.11
N VAL A 99 26.86 -16.41 19.20
CA VAL A 99 25.40 -16.38 19.36
C VAL A 99 24.76 -15.40 18.38
N GLN A 100 25.34 -14.22 18.18
CA GLN A 100 24.85 -13.22 17.23
C GLN A 100 24.98 -13.69 15.76
N VAL A 101 26.09 -14.32 15.40
CA VAL A 101 26.30 -14.88 14.05
C VAL A 101 25.36 -16.06 13.78
N ALA A 102 25.08 -16.90 14.79
CA ALA A 102 24.09 -17.97 14.66
C ALA A 102 22.65 -17.44 14.55
N GLU A 103 22.34 -16.31 15.18
CA GLU A 103 21.04 -15.65 15.10
C GLU A 103 20.83 -14.97 13.73
N GLU A 104 21.85 -14.29 13.18
CA GLU A 104 21.82 -13.78 11.80
C GLU A 104 21.74 -14.90 10.75
N ALA A 105 22.46 -16.00 10.93
CA ALA A 105 22.37 -17.17 10.04
C ALA A 105 20.99 -17.86 10.09
N ASN A 106 20.27 -17.73 11.21
CA ASN A 106 18.89 -18.24 11.33
C ASN A 106 17.86 -17.27 10.72
N VAL A 107 18.19 -15.97 10.62
CA VAL A 107 17.41 -14.98 9.87
C VAL A 107 17.62 -15.16 8.35
N GLU A 108 18.82 -15.51 7.90
CA GLU A 108 19.10 -15.84 6.49
C GLU A 108 18.43 -17.15 6.04
N LYS A 109 18.26 -18.14 6.94
CA LYS A 109 17.63 -19.44 6.60
C LYS A 109 16.14 -19.36 6.23
N VAL A 110 15.51 -18.19 6.31
CA VAL A 110 14.14 -17.95 5.84
C VAL A 110 14.11 -17.55 4.34
N GLU A 111 15.27 -17.29 3.72
CA GLU A 111 15.40 -16.92 2.30
C GLU A 111 15.28 -18.10 1.31
N GLU A 112 14.29 -18.98 1.47
CA GLU A 112 13.92 -19.94 0.42
C GLU A 112 13.00 -19.26 -0.60
N GLY A 113 13.52 -18.22 -1.27
CA GLY A 113 12.80 -17.47 -2.30
C GLY A 113 13.59 -17.40 -3.60
N ILE A 114 12.90 -17.17 -4.72
CA ILE A 114 13.57 -16.92 -6.00
C ILE A 114 14.43 -15.65 -5.88
N LYS A 115 15.77 -15.81 -5.98
CA LYS A 115 16.72 -14.69 -5.95
C LYS A 115 16.77 -14.02 -7.31
N PHE A 116 16.47 -12.72 -7.36
CA PHE A 116 16.50 -11.91 -8.57
C PHE A 116 17.80 -11.09 -8.67
N ASP A 117 18.15 -10.69 -9.90
CA ASP A 117 19.28 -9.80 -10.16
C ASP A 117 19.17 -8.48 -9.38
N GLN A 118 20.17 -8.19 -8.53
CA GLN A 118 20.17 -7.04 -7.60
C GLN A 118 19.99 -5.71 -8.33
N LYS A 119 20.63 -5.55 -9.49
CA LYS A 119 20.50 -4.34 -10.32
C LYS A 119 19.08 -4.15 -10.85
N THR A 120 18.40 -5.24 -11.17
CA THR A 120 17.00 -5.23 -11.58
C THR A 120 16.10 -4.87 -10.40
N GLU A 121 16.32 -5.48 -9.23
CA GLU A 121 15.55 -5.18 -8.01
C GLU A 121 15.67 -3.73 -7.56
N MET A 122 16.86 -3.12 -7.69
CA MET A 122 17.06 -1.69 -7.39
C MET A 122 16.21 -0.78 -8.28
N MET A 123 16.02 -1.18 -9.54
CA MET A 123 15.15 -0.46 -10.45
C MET A 123 13.66 -0.63 -10.08
N PHE A 124 13.26 -1.85 -9.69
CA PHE A 124 11.92 -2.13 -9.19
C PHE A 124 11.64 -1.42 -7.86
N LYS A 125 12.64 -1.23 -6.99
CA LYS A 125 12.51 -0.47 -5.73
C LYS A 125 12.09 0.97 -5.99
N SER A 126 12.69 1.63 -6.98
CA SER A 126 12.24 2.95 -7.44
C SER A 126 10.85 2.91 -8.07
N LEU A 127 10.53 1.86 -8.83
CA LEU A 127 9.22 1.68 -9.46
C LEU A 127 8.11 1.54 -8.42
N VAL A 128 8.32 0.76 -7.36
CA VAL A 128 7.38 0.53 -6.26
C VAL A 128 6.99 1.84 -5.59
N VAL A 129 7.92 2.78 -5.39
CA VAL A 129 7.63 4.10 -4.81
C VAL A 129 6.69 4.89 -5.70
N VAL A 130 6.96 4.90 -7.02
CA VAL A 130 6.11 5.57 -8.01
C VAL A 130 4.71 4.96 -8.04
N ILE A 131 4.62 3.63 -8.10
CA ILE A 131 3.36 2.87 -8.08
C ILE A 131 2.57 3.13 -6.79
N ALA A 132 3.24 3.11 -5.63
CA ALA A 132 2.61 3.37 -4.34
C ALA A 132 1.93 4.74 -4.30
N GLY A 133 2.58 5.76 -4.87
CA GLY A 133 2.01 7.10 -5.00
C GLY A 133 0.68 7.09 -5.77
N PHE A 134 0.60 6.37 -6.87
CA PHE A 134 -0.63 6.27 -7.67
C PHE A 134 -1.69 5.36 -7.05
N GLN A 135 -1.28 4.24 -6.47
CA GLN A 135 -2.15 3.35 -5.70
C GLN A 135 -2.83 4.09 -4.55
N SER A 136 -2.14 5.04 -3.92
CA SER A 136 -2.72 5.84 -2.83
C SER A 136 -3.96 6.63 -3.25
N LEU A 137 -4.06 7.05 -4.51
CA LEU A 137 -5.24 7.73 -5.05
C LEU A 137 -6.44 6.79 -5.13
N ALA A 138 -6.23 5.59 -5.69
CA ALA A 138 -7.28 4.57 -5.79
C ALA A 138 -7.75 4.11 -4.41
N HIS A 139 -6.81 3.94 -3.48
CA HIS A 139 -7.08 3.57 -2.10
C HIS A 139 -7.88 4.65 -1.36
N GLY A 140 -7.44 5.91 -1.46
CA GLY A 140 -8.13 7.04 -0.85
C GLY A 140 -9.54 7.23 -1.38
N ALA A 141 -9.76 7.04 -2.68
CA ALA A 141 -11.09 7.12 -3.29
C ALA A 141 -12.07 6.06 -2.77
N ASN A 142 -11.59 4.84 -2.45
CA ASN A 142 -12.41 3.80 -1.85
C ASN A 142 -12.68 4.09 -0.36
N ASP A 143 -11.63 4.42 0.39
CA ASP A 143 -11.69 4.50 1.84
C ASP A 143 -12.38 5.78 2.34
N VAL A 144 -12.34 6.87 1.56
CA VAL A 144 -13.04 8.11 1.92
C VAL A 144 -14.55 7.89 2.06
N ALA A 145 -15.12 6.96 1.27
CA ALA A 145 -16.54 6.65 1.32
C ALA A 145 -16.97 6.05 2.67
N ASN A 146 -16.09 5.32 3.34
CA ASN A 146 -16.37 4.67 4.63
C ASN A 146 -16.63 5.70 5.75
N SER A 147 -15.96 6.84 5.71
CA SER A 147 -16.12 7.93 6.70
C SER A 147 -17.10 9.00 6.24
N VAL A 148 -17.02 9.39 4.96
CA VAL A 148 -17.84 10.46 4.40
C VAL A 148 -19.30 10.06 4.22
N GLY A 149 -19.59 8.78 3.95
CA GLY A 149 -20.96 8.28 3.82
C GLY A 149 -21.81 8.53 5.08
N PRO A 150 -21.43 7.98 6.24
CA PRO A 150 -22.15 8.23 7.50
C PRO A 150 -22.18 9.70 7.90
N PHE A 151 -21.04 10.42 7.77
CA PHE A 151 -20.97 11.83 8.13
C PHE A 151 -21.88 12.70 7.26
N GLY A 152 -21.87 12.47 5.94
CA GLY A 152 -22.74 13.16 4.99
C GLY A 152 -24.22 12.87 5.22
N ALA A 153 -24.57 11.65 5.63
CA ALA A 153 -25.94 11.31 6.01
C ALA A 153 -26.40 12.10 7.23
N VAL A 154 -25.57 12.24 8.26
CA VAL A 154 -25.89 13.06 9.45
C VAL A 154 -26.08 14.53 9.07
N LEU A 155 -25.19 15.07 8.23
CA LEU A 155 -25.27 16.46 7.79
C LEU A 155 -26.57 16.73 7.00
N ALA A 156 -26.94 15.83 6.10
CA ALA A 156 -28.16 15.98 5.31
C ALA A 156 -29.45 15.75 6.11
N ALA A 157 -29.42 14.85 7.11
CA ALA A 157 -30.56 14.61 7.98
C ALA A 157 -30.92 15.84 8.83
N LYS A 158 -29.99 16.77 9.04
CA LYS A 158 -30.23 18.06 9.71
C LYS A 158 -31.20 18.95 8.91
N ASP A 159 -31.12 18.90 7.59
CA ASP A 159 -31.87 19.78 6.69
C ASP A 159 -33.22 19.17 6.27
N GLY A 160 -33.52 17.93 6.68
CA GLY A 160 -34.78 17.26 6.42
C GLY A 160 -34.65 15.74 6.21
N PRO A 161 -35.74 15.07 5.79
CA PRO A 161 -35.71 13.64 5.51
C PRO A 161 -34.72 13.30 4.38
N LEU A 162 -33.97 12.21 4.57
CA LEU A 162 -32.94 11.78 3.63
C LEU A 162 -33.54 11.45 2.26
N SER A 163 -33.03 12.11 1.22
CA SER A 163 -33.36 11.80 -0.17
C SER A 163 -32.48 10.66 -0.71
N LYS A 164 -32.91 9.96 -1.77
CA LYS A 164 -32.13 8.89 -2.42
C LYS A 164 -30.79 9.37 -3.00
N LYS A 165 -30.63 10.68 -3.19
CA LYS A 165 -29.39 11.33 -3.61
C LYS A 165 -29.08 12.44 -2.64
N THR A 166 -28.13 12.19 -1.74
CA THR A 166 -27.58 13.19 -0.85
C THR A 166 -26.32 13.76 -1.48
N GLU A 167 -26.31 15.05 -1.78
CA GLU A 167 -25.12 15.75 -2.21
C GLU A 167 -24.27 16.09 -0.98
N ILE A 168 -23.01 15.67 -1.00
CA ILE A 168 -22.08 15.91 0.12
C ILE A 168 -21.19 17.09 -0.25
N PRO A 169 -21.10 18.13 0.61
CA PRO A 169 -20.24 19.28 0.36
C PRO A 169 -18.76 18.89 0.21
N ILE A 170 -18.05 19.57 -0.70
CA ILE A 170 -16.65 19.29 -1.03
C ILE A 170 -15.71 19.37 0.19
N TRP A 171 -15.96 20.29 1.13
CA TRP A 171 -15.12 20.45 2.33
C TRP A 171 -15.06 19.19 3.20
N VAL A 172 -16.10 18.36 3.20
CA VAL A 172 -16.15 17.10 3.94
C VAL A 172 -15.09 16.13 3.43
N PHE A 173 -14.85 16.10 2.12
CA PHE A 173 -13.81 15.25 1.52
C PHE A 173 -12.40 15.70 1.92
N PHE A 174 -12.15 17.00 2.01
CA PHE A 174 -10.88 17.53 2.51
C PHE A 174 -10.65 17.17 3.98
N LEU A 175 -11.69 17.29 4.81
CA LEU A 175 -11.61 16.92 6.23
C LEU A 175 -11.33 15.43 6.39
N ALA A 176 -12.06 14.57 5.68
CA ALA A 176 -11.86 13.13 5.72
C ALA A 176 -10.46 12.72 5.23
N GLY A 177 -10.00 13.31 4.12
CA GLY A 177 -8.64 13.09 3.60
C GLY A 177 -7.56 13.48 4.62
N GLY A 178 -7.73 14.61 5.30
CA GLY A 178 -6.81 15.05 6.37
C GLY A 178 -6.72 14.04 7.52
N PHE A 179 -7.86 13.55 8.01
CA PHE A 179 -7.87 12.56 9.09
C PHE A 179 -7.32 11.19 8.66
N ILE A 180 -7.51 10.78 7.40
CA ILE A 180 -6.87 9.56 6.87
C ILE A 180 -5.34 9.69 6.94
N VAL A 181 -4.77 10.83 6.54
CA VAL A 181 -3.32 11.07 6.60
C VAL A 181 -2.82 11.04 8.03
N ILE A 182 -3.51 11.71 8.96
CA ILE A 182 -3.15 11.71 10.40
C ILE A 182 -3.16 10.28 10.95
N GLY A 183 -4.22 9.52 10.69
CA GLY A 183 -4.33 8.12 11.15
C GLY A 183 -3.22 7.23 10.60
N LEU A 184 -2.87 7.40 9.31
CA LEU A 184 -1.78 6.65 8.67
C LEU A 184 -0.43 6.94 9.32
N ILE A 185 -0.15 8.21 9.66
CA ILE A 185 1.09 8.60 10.33
C ILE A 185 1.17 8.00 11.75
N MET A 186 0.07 8.01 12.50
CA MET A 186 0.06 7.56 13.89
C MET A 186 0.12 6.03 14.03
N TYR A 187 -0.65 5.29 13.23
CA TYR A 187 -0.86 3.85 13.44
C TYR A 187 -0.61 2.98 12.21
N GLY A 188 -0.41 3.58 11.03
CA GLY A 188 -0.26 2.84 9.78
C GLY A 188 0.99 1.96 9.70
N GLN A 189 2.06 2.34 10.40
CA GLN A 189 3.35 1.65 10.32
C GLN A 189 3.28 0.17 10.72
N GLN A 190 2.43 -0.18 11.70
CA GLN A 190 2.31 -1.55 12.17
C GLN A 190 1.66 -2.49 11.14
N VAL A 191 0.64 -1.99 10.44
CA VAL A 191 -0.04 -2.73 9.36
C VAL A 191 0.90 -2.88 8.17
N MET A 192 1.56 -1.80 7.76
CA MET A 192 2.55 -1.82 6.67
C MET A 192 3.69 -2.81 6.94
N ARG A 193 4.21 -2.84 8.18
CA ARG A 193 5.24 -3.80 8.58
C ARG A 193 4.76 -5.24 8.49
N THR A 194 3.51 -5.49 8.89
CA THR A 194 2.94 -6.85 8.85
C THR A 194 2.78 -7.34 7.42
N ILE A 195 2.20 -6.51 6.55
CA ILE A 195 2.00 -6.86 5.13
C ILE A 195 3.34 -7.00 4.41
N GLY A 196 4.31 -6.12 4.68
CA GLY A 196 5.58 -6.07 3.96
C GLY A 196 6.66 -7.05 4.42
N LYS A 197 6.55 -7.63 5.62
CA LYS A 197 7.61 -8.51 6.17
C LYS A 197 7.10 -9.78 6.84
N ASN A 198 5.89 -9.80 7.38
CA ASN A 198 5.48 -10.89 8.28
C ASN A 198 4.67 -11.98 7.56
N ILE A 199 4.21 -11.75 6.33
CA ILE A 199 3.42 -12.73 5.54
C ILE A 199 4.34 -13.62 4.72
N THR A 200 5.22 -13.03 3.92
CA THR A 200 6.19 -13.68 3.02
C THR A 200 7.33 -12.70 2.77
N GLU A 201 8.46 -13.18 2.24
CA GLU A 201 9.50 -12.29 1.75
C GLU A 201 9.01 -11.51 0.52
N VAL A 202 9.03 -10.18 0.60
CA VAL A 202 8.56 -9.30 -0.48
C VAL A 202 9.75 -8.56 -1.10
N THR A 203 10.31 -9.12 -2.16
CA THR A 203 11.29 -8.41 -3.01
C THR A 203 10.62 -7.25 -3.76
N PRO A 204 11.35 -6.20 -4.17
CA PRO A 204 10.77 -5.08 -4.91
C PRO A 204 9.96 -5.47 -6.17
N SER A 205 10.42 -6.46 -6.94
CA SER A 205 9.65 -6.99 -8.08
C SER A 205 8.33 -7.63 -7.66
N LYS A 206 8.33 -8.44 -6.59
CA LYS A 206 7.11 -9.03 -5.99
C LYS A 206 6.18 -7.95 -5.42
N ALA A 207 6.74 -6.94 -4.77
CA ALA A 207 5.98 -5.79 -4.26
C ALA A 207 5.23 -5.07 -5.39
N CYS A 208 5.91 -4.83 -6.52
CA CYS A 208 5.31 -4.23 -7.71
C CYS A 208 4.11 -5.06 -8.19
N CYS A 209 4.27 -6.38 -8.36
CA CYS A 209 3.18 -7.27 -8.77
C CYS A 209 2.01 -7.28 -7.78
N ALA A 210 2.29 -7.36 -6.47
CA ALA A 210 1.27 -7.35 -5.43
C ALA A 210 0.48 -6.03 -5.39
N GLN A 211 1.18 -4.89 -5.52
CA GLN A 211 0.56 -3.56 -5.59
C GLN A 211 -0.34 -3.41 -6.82
N TRP A 212 0.10 -3.91 -7.95
CA TRP A 212 -0.70 -3.91 -9.18
C TRP A 212 -1.98 -4.72 -9.03
N ALA A 213 -1.87 -5.95 -8.53
CA ALA A 213 -3.03 -6.81 -8.30
C ALA A 213 -4.03 -6.14 -7.36
N ALA A 214 -3.55 -5.60 -6.23
CA ALA A 214 -4.39 -4.89 -5.26
C ALA A 214 -5.05 -3.65 -5.88
N THR A 215 -4.29 -2.83 -6.62
CA THR A 215 -4.79 -1.62 -7.26
C THR A 215 -5.88 -1.92 -8.28
N LEU A 216 -5.71 -2.95 -9.11
CA LEU A 216 -6.72 -3.35 -10.09
C LEU A 216 -8.02 -3.77 -9.43
N VAL A 217 -7.96 -4.58 -8.38
CA VAL A 217 -9.14 -5.00 -7.61
C VAL A 217 -9.86 -3.79 -7.00
N VAL A 218 -9.10 -2.86 -6.39
CA VAL A 218 -9.66 -1.65 -5.77
C VAL A 218 -10.29 -0.72 -6.80
N LEU A 219 -9.64 -0.51 -7.95
CA LEU A 219 -10.17 0.33 -9.03
C LEU A 219 -11.47 -0.25 -9.60
N LEU A 220 -11.51 -1.55 -9.86
CA LEU A 220 -12.70 -2.23 -10.37
C LEU A 220 -13.86 -2.12 -9.38
N ALA A 221 -13.63 -2.42 -8.09
CA ALA A 221 -14.65 -2.33 -7.07
C ALA A 221 -15.17 -0.90 -6.88
N THR A 222 -14.27 0.07 -6.79
CA THR A 222 -14.61 1.50 -6.69
C THR A 222 -15.47 1.93 -7.87
N ARG A 223 -15.16 1.44 -9.07
CA ARG A 223 -15.92 1.80 -10.27
C ARG A 223 -17.31 1.18 -10.33
N LEU A 224 -17.48 0.01 -9.74
CA LEU A 224 -18.78 -0.64 -9.54
C LEU A 224 -19.56 -0.04 -8.36
N GLY A 225 -18.97 0.88 -7.60
CA GLY A 225 -19.57 1.45 -6.40
C GLY A 225 -19.66 0.44 -5.24
N LEU A 226 -18.83 -0.61 -5.28
CA LEU A 226 -18.79 -1.64 -4.26
C LEU A 226 -17.80 -1.24 -3.16
N PRO A 227 -18.24 -1.09 -1.89
CA PRO A 227 -17.32 -0.92 -0.78
C PRO A 227 -16.56 -2.24 -0.58
N ILE A 228 -15.23 -2.17 -0.60
CA ILE A 228 -14.37 -3.34 -0.39
C ILE A 228 -13.29 -3.03 0.63
N SER A 229 -12.66 -4.07 1.15
CA SER A 229 -11.46 -3.91 1.99
C SER A 229 -10.22 -3.85 1.10
N THR A 230 -9.59 -2.67 1.06
CA THR A 230 -8.29 -2.46 0.42
C THR A 230 -7.18 -3.30 1.08
N THR A 231 -7.30 -3.57 2.39
CA THR A 231 -6.38 -4.44 3.14
C THR A 231 -6.48 -5.90 2.66
N HIS A 232 -7.69 -6.41 2.38
CA HIS A 232 -7.85 -7.76 1.81
C HIS A 232 -7.21 -7.85 0.42
N ALA A 233 -7.39 -6.82 -0.41
CA ALA A 233 -6.77 -6.78 -1.73
C ALA A 233 -5.23 -6.78 -1.64
N ALA A 234 -4.66 -6.00 -0.72
CA ALA A 234 -3.21 -5.95 -0.51
C ALA A 234 -2.65 -7.28 0.05
N VAL A 235 -3.28 -7.85 1.09
CA VAL A 235 -2.88 -9.14 1.66
C VAL A 235 -3.03 -10.26 0.63
N GLY A 236 -4.09 -10.27 -0.17
CA GLY A 236 -4.29 -11.22 -1.26
C GLY A 236 -3.23 -11.11 -2.34
N GLY A 237 -2.82 -9.89 -2.70
CA GLY A 237 -1.71 -9.66 -3.64
C GLY A 237 -0.38 -10.18 -3.11
N VAL A 238 -0.06 -9.91 -1.84
CA VAL A 238 1.17 -10.41 -1.18
C VAL A 238 1.16 -11.93 -1.05
N LEU A 239 0.02 -12.51 -0.64
CA LEU A 239 -0.14 -13.96 -0.59
C LEU A 239 0.04 -14.59 -1.97
N GLY A 240 -0.53 -13.98 -3.01
CA GLY A 240 -0.42 -14.45 -4.40
C GLY A 240 1.02 -14.49 -4.90
N VAL A 241 1.83 -13.47 -4.63
CA VAL A 241 3.26 -13.48 -5.00
C VAL A 241 4.09 -14.43 -4.13
N GLY A 242 3.74 -14.59 -2.85
CA GLY A 242 4.40 -15.57 -1.97
C GLY A 242 4.14 -17.02 -2.41
N LEU A 243 2.94 -17.32 -2.91
CA LEU A 243 2.62 -18.65 -3.44
C LEU A 243 3.47 -19.04 -4.66
N VAL A 244 4.06 -18.06 -5.38
CA VAL A 244 4.98 -18.32 -6.50
C VAL A 244 6.30 -18.93 -6.01
N ASP A 245 6.76 -18.57 -4.81
CA ASP A 245 7.94 -19.19 -4.18
C ASP A 245 7.61 -20.53 -3.50
N GLY A 246 6.32 -20.88 -3.43
CA GLY A 246 5.83 -22.10 -2.79
C GLY A 246 5.10 -21.83 -1.48
N THR A 247 4.33 -22.83 -1.02
CA THR A 247 3.52 -22.70 0.20
C THR A 247 4.36 -22.61 1.49
N SER A 248 5.61 -23.06 1.44
CA SER A 248 6.56 -22.98 2.56
C SER A 248 7.07 -21.56 2.81
N ALA A 249 7.12 -20.71 1.77
CA ALA A 249 7.55 -19.30 1.89
C ALA A 249 6.54 -18.43 2.68
N ILE A 250 5.33 -18.94 2.91
CA ILE A 250 4.26 -18.20 3.58
C ILE A 250 4.21 -18.52 5.07
N ASN A 251 4.19 -17.47 5.88
CA ASN A 251 3.92 -17.58 7.30
C ASN A 251 2.43 -17.80 7.57
N TRP A 252 1.99 -19.06 7.53
CA TRP A 252 0.60 -19.45 7.76
C TRP A 252 0.07 -19.06 9.14
N ARG A 253 0.93 -19.01 10.15
CA ARG A 253 0.54 -18.56 11.50
C ARG A 253 0.10 -17.10 11.49
N VAL A 254 0.83 -16.24 10.79
CA VAL A 254 0.46 -14.82 10.62
C VAL A 254 -0.80 -14.71 9.79
N MET A 255 -0.93 -15.47 8.70
CA MET A 255 -2.13 -15.44 7.86
C MET A 255 -3.41 -15.84 8.60
N VAL A 256 -3.34 -16.89 9.42
CA VAL A 256 -4.48 -17.31 10.24
C VAL A 256 -4.84 -16.24 11.27
N LYS A 257 -3.85 -15.59 11.90
CA LYS A 257 -4.10 -14.46 12.82
C LYS A 257 -4.80 -13.29 12.12
N ILE A 258 -4.36 -12.95 10.91
CA ILE A 258 -4.98 -11.90 10.09
C ILE A 258 -6.43 -12.28 9.74
N PHE A 259 -6.68 -13.53 9.33
CA PHE A 259 -8.02 -13.99 9.00
C PHE A 259 -8.98 -13.89 10.20
N PHE A 260 -8.55 -14.38 11.37
CA PHE A 260 -9.37 -14.28 12.58
C PHE A 260 -9.56 -12.83 13.04
N SER A 261 -8.57 -11.95 12.87
CA SER A 261 -8.74 -10.54 13.22
C SER A 261 -9.84 -9.88 12.38
N TRP A 262 -9.95 -10.21 11.08
CA TRP A 262 -11.03 -9.71 10.22
C TRP A 262 -12.41 -10.18 10.69
N ILE A 263 -12.53 -11.47 11.04
CA ILE A 263 -13.79 -12.02 11.56
C ILE A 263 -14.19 -11.36 12.87
N ILE A 264 -13.25 -11.21 13.80
CA ILE A 264 -13.50 -10.66 15.14
C ILE A 264 -13.79 -9.16 15.11
N THR A 265 -13.22 -8.43 14.15
CA THR A 265 -13.44 -6.98 14.03
C THR A 265 -14.91 -6.66 13.74
N LEU A 266 -15.60 -7.45 12.91
CA LEU A 266 -17.01 -7.22 12.54
C LEU A 266 -17.98 -7.19 13.74
N PRO A 267 -18.05 -8.23 14.62
CA PRO A 267 -18.94 -8.20 15.77
C PRO A 267 -18.54 -7.14 16.78
N ILE A 268 -17.24 -6.88 16.99
CA ILE A 268 -16.80 -5.82 17.90
C ILE A 268 -17.30 -4.45 17.42
N CYS A 269 -17.10 -4.13 16.14
CA CYS A 269 -17.58 -2.87 15.57
C CYS A 269 -19.12 -2.78 15.61
N GLY A 270 -19.83 -3.87 15.29
CA GLY A 270 -21.29 -3.92 15.34
C GLY A 270 -21.84 -3.70 16.75
N LEU A 271 -21.27 -4.38 17.75
CA LEU A 271 -21.66 -4.22 19.15
C LEU A 271 -21.32 -2.82 19.68
N ALA A 272 -20.18 -2.26 19.32
CA ALA A 272 -19.81 -0.89 19.70
C ALA A 272 -20.78 0.14 19.09
N ALA A 273 -21.17 -0.03 17.82
CA ALA A 273 -22.15 0.82 17.17
C ALA A 273 -23.54 0.67 17.82
N ALA A 274 -23.99 -0.55 18.11
CA ALA A 274 -25.26 -0.79 18.78
C ALA A 274 -25.29 -0.21 20.21
N GLY A 275 -24.20 -0.38 20.96
CA GLY A 275 -24.05 0.14 22.31
C GLY A 275 -24.05 1.66 22.36
N THR A 276 -23.33 2.32 21.45
CA THR A 276 -23.36 3.78 21.36
C THR A 276 -24.75 4.28 20.95
N TYR A 277 -25.40 3.65 19.97
CA TYR A 277 -26.78 3.99 19.60
C TYR A 277 -27.76 3.85 20.78
N ALA A 278 -27.71 2.74 21.50
CA ALA A 278 -28.58 2.51 22.67
C ALA A 278 -28.35 3.54 23.78
N LEU A 279 -27.11 4.01 23.97
CA LEU A 279 -26.78 5.06 24.95
C LEU A 279 -27.41 6.41 24.59
N PHE A 280 -27.44 6.77 23.30
CA PHE A 280 -28.01 8.04 22.85
C PHE A 280 -29.52 7.98 22.57
N LEU A 281 -30.11 6.78 22.46
CA LEU A 281 -31.53 6.59 22.17
C LEU A 281 -32.47 7.33 23.14
N PRO A 282 -32.26 7.32 24.48
CA PRO A 282 -33.12 8.06 25.41
C PRO A 282 -33.09 9.57 25.16
N ALA A 283 -31.92 10.13 24.81
CA ALA A 283 -31.78 11.56 24.53
C ALA A 283 -32.51 11.97 23.24
N VAL A 284 -32.61 11.06 22.26
CA VAL A 284 -33.36 11.29 21.01
C VAL A 284 -34.87 11.13 21.19
N LEU A 285 -35.31 10.23 22.08
CA LEU A 285 -36.74 9.99 22.32
C LEU A 285 -37.38 11.01 23.29
N LEU A 286 -36.58 11.63 24.15
CA LEU A 286 -37.03 12.60 25.17
C LEU A 286 -36.82 14.07 24.76
N GLY A 287 -36.14 14.34 23.65
CA GLY A 287 -35.92 15.68 23.10
C GLY A 287 -36.78 15.96 21.88
#